data_AF-A0A1G5PM84-F1
#
_entry.id   AF-A0A1G5PM84-F1
#
_cell.length_a   1.000
_cell.length_b   1.000
_cell.length_c   1.000
_cell.angle_alpha   90.00
_cell.angle_beta   90.00
_cell.angle_gamma   90.00
#
_symmetry.space_group_name_H-M   'P 1'
#
loop_
_entity.id
_entity.type
_entity.pdbx_description
1 polymer ?
#
loop_
_entity_poly.entity_id
_entity_poly.type
_entity_poly.pdbx_seq_one_letter_code
_entity_poly.pdbx_strand_id
1 'polypeptide(L)'
;MPHDHPHHHHHDHAPHGHGHNHAHGDHLHSHMHHEDEAADLQVLATQFIDGFLKATDKTSYLKLAGVPFERPAKDGKKALKLIDVELKTDWQVGTASPSFGSQELSYLPFPGEMVQERTNMSLIYVSLKEKSTLDIRDFLYQRKQEIEA
;
A
#
# COMPACT_ATOMS: atom_id res chain seq x y z
N MET A 1 52.65 53.22 -44.40
CA MET A 1 53.29 51.92 -44.09
C MET A 1 52.84 51.54 -42.69
N PRO A 2 52.02 50.48 -42.52
CA PRO A 2 51.66 49.95 -41.22
C PRO A 2 52.74 48.97 -40.74
N HIS A 3 53.17 49.09 -39.48
CA HIS A 3 54.00 48.10 -38.82
C HIS A 3 53.13 47.23 -37.89
N ASP A 4 53.18 45.92 -38.14
CA ASP A 4 52.82 44.84 -37.22
C ASP A 4 53.68 44.90 -35.95
N HIS A 5 53.07 44.61 -34.80
CA HIS A 5 53.65 43.65 -33.87
C HIS A 5 52.58 42.88 -33.07
N PRO A 6 52.69 41.54 -33.00
CA PRO A 6 51.71 40.65 -32.39
C PRO A 6 51.93 40.51 -30.88
N HIS A 7 50.85 40.60 -30.11
CA HIS A 7 50.84 40.17 -28.72
C HIS A 7 50.57 38.66 -28.65
N HIS A 8 51.63 37.88 -28.43
CA HIS A 8 51.53 36.50 -27.98
C HIS A 8 51.22 36.48 -26.48
N HIS A 9 50.00 36.09 -26.12
CA HIS A 9 49.72 35.56 -24.78
C HIS A 9 49.57 34.04 -24.88
N HIS A 10 50.64 33.34 -24.48
CA HIS A 10 50.56 31.96 -24.04
C HIS A 10 49.74 31.93 -22.75
N HIS A 11 48.55 31.34 -22.81
CA HIS A 11 47.94 30.74 -21.64
C HIS A 11 48.10 29.23 -21.76
N ASP A 12 49.01 28.69 -20.96
CA ASP A 12 49.08 27.29 -20.61
C ASP A 12 47.69 26.81 -20.19
N HIS A 13 47.13 25.87 -20.96
CA HIS A 13 46.02 25.06 -20.50
C HIS A 13 46.54 24.13 -19.40
N ALA A 14 46.39 24.56 -18.16
CA ALA A 14 46.49 23.67 -17.01
C ALA A 14 45.53 22.47 -17.21
N PRO A 15 45.96 21.24 -16.91
CA PRO A 15 45.17 20.05 -17.16
C PRO A 15 43.93 20.08 -16.28
N HIS A 16 42.80 19.77 -16.93
CA HIS A 16 41.46 19.61 -16.38
C HIS A 16 41.44 19.28 -14.88
N GLY A 17 40.97 20.23 -14.08
CA GLY A 17 40.53 19.95 -12.72
C GLY A 17 39.57 18.77 -12.77
N HIS A 18 39.89 17.72 -12.01
CA HIS A 18 38.98 16.61 -11.80
C HIS A 18 37.71 17.15 -11.15
N GLY A 19 36.73 17.47 -11.99
CA GLY A 19 35.35 17.66 -11.57
C GLY A 19 34.93 16.35 -10.95
N HIS A 20 34.85 16.32 -9.62
CA HIS A 20 34.27 15.22 -8.87
C HIS A 20 32.76 15.17 -9.16
N ASN A 21 32.38 14.73 -10.36
CA ASN A 21 31.08 14.10 -10.56
C ASN A 21 31.20 12.70 -9.96
N HIS A 22 31.22 12.62 -8.62
CA HIS A 22 30.92 11.36 -7.97
C HIS A 22 29.48 11.02 -8.36
N ALA A 23 29.35 10.08 -9.30
CA ALA A 23 28.16 9.30 -9.52
C ALA A 23 27.89 8.47 -8.26
N HIS A 24 27.40 9.15 -7.22
CA HIS A 24 26.81 8.53 -6.04
C HIS A 24 25.44 9.17 -5.82
N GLY A 25 24.57 8.97 -6.81
CA GLY A 25 23.12 9.04 -6.62
C GLY A 25 22.55 7.69 -6.21
N ASP A 26 23.34 6.80 -5.63
CA ASP A 26 22.95 5.43 -5.26
C ASP A 26 22.18 5.36 -3.92
N HIS A 27 21.48 6.42 -3.51
CA HIS A 27 20.68 6.41 -2.28
C HIS A 27 19.45 7.34 -2.38
N LEU A 28 18.62 7.20 -3.41
CA LEU A 28 17.32 7.88 -3.52
C LEU A 28 16.10 6.93 -3.41
N HIS A 29 16.24 5.77 -2.79
CA HIS A 29 15.10 4.85 -2.61
C HIS A 29 15.09 4.24 -1.21
N SER A 30 14.32 4.80 -0.28
CA SER A 30 14.01 4.08 0.98
C SER A 30 12.70 4.49 1.66
N HIS A 31 11.74 5.11 0.96
CA HIS A 31 10.40 5.37 1.50
C HIS A 31 9.24 4.74 0.70
N MET A 32 9.50 4.06 -0.42
CA MET A 32 8.44 3.50 -1.28
C MET A 32 8.00 2.07 -0.90
N HIS A 33 8.80 1.31 -0.14
CA HIS A 33 8.50 -0.10 0.15
C HIS A 33 7.13 -0.34 0.81
N HIS A 34 6.68 0.56 1.69
CA HIS A 34 5.39 0.44 2.37
C HIS A 34 4.20 0.78 1.46
N GLU A 35 4.36 1.73 0.55
CA GLU A 35 3.30 2.10 -0.40
C GLU A 35 3.11 1.00 -1.45
N ASP A 36 4.20 0.41 -1.92
CA ASP A 36 4.17 -0.71 -2.86
C ASP A 36 3.48 -1.94 -2.26
N GLU A 37 3.77 -2.28 -1.00
CA GLU A 37 3.14 -3.42 -0.32
C GLU A 37 1.64 -3.23 -0.09
N ALA A 38 1.22 -2.02 0.31
CA ALA A 38 -0.19 -1.71 0.48
C ALA A 38 -0.96 -1.77 -0.85
N ALA A 39 -0.34 -1.30 -1.95
CA ALA A 39 -0.91 -1.40 -3.29
C ALA A 39 -1.04 -2.87 -3.75
N ASP A 40 -0.01 -3.68 -3.53
CA ASP A 40 -0.03 -5.12 -3.79
C ASP A 40 -1.16 -5.82 -3.01
N LEU A 41 -1.28 -5.54 -1.72
CA LEU A 41 -2.36 -6.09 -0.88
C LEU A 41 -3.74 -5.67 -1.38
N GLN A 42 -3.89 -4.44 -1.88
CA GLN A 42 -5.14 -3.97 -2.45
C GLN A 42 -5.51 -4.77 -3.71
N VAL A 43 -4.54 -5.09 -4.57
CA VAL A 43 -4.76 -5.94 -5.75
C VAL A 43 -5.17 -7.36 -5.32
N LEU A 44 -4.46 -7.96 -4.36
CA LEU A 44 -4.79 -9.28 -3.83
C LEU A 44 -6.19 -9.34 -3.22
N ALA A 45 -6.54 -8.33 -2.41
CA ALA A 45 -7.87 -8.22 -1.80
C ALA A 45 -8.97 -8.11 -2.86
N THR A 46 -8.74 -7.29 -3.90
CA THR A 46 -9.70 -7.14 -5.01
C THR A 46 -9.92 -8.47 -5.74
N GLN A 47 -8.84 -9.20 -6.07
CA GLN A 47 -8.95 -10.51 -6.73
C GLN A 47 -9.60 -11.57 -5.83
N PHE A 48 -9.31 -11.55 -4.54
CA PHE A 48 -9.95 -12.45 -3.57
C PHE A 48 -11.46 -12.19 -3.51
N ILE A 49 -11.87 -10.93 -3.40
CA ILE A 49 -13.29 -10.55 -3.33
C ILE A 49 -14.01 -10.96 -4.61
N ASP A 50 -13.44 -10.66 -5.77
CA ASP A 50 -13.98 -11.05 -7.06
C ASP A 50 -14.13 -12.57 -7.19
N GLY A 51 -13.10 -13.33 -6.80
CA GLY A 51 -13.12 -14.79 -6.80
C GLY A 51 -14.18 -15.34 -5.85
N PHE A 52 -14.26 -14.81 -4.63
CA PHE A 52 -15.26 -15.18 -3.65
C PHE A 52 -16.68 -14.91 -4.17
N LEU A 53 -16.93 -13.74 -4.78
CA LEU A 53 -18.24 -13.39 -5.35
C LEU A 53 -18.63 -14.31 -6.52
N LYS A 54 -17.68 -14.72 -7.35
CA LYS A 54 -17.91 -15.61 -8.51
C LYS A 54 -18.00 -17.09 -8.15
N ALA A 55 -17.42 -17.52 -7.01
CA ALA A 55 -17.41 -18.93 -6.62
C ALA A 55 -18.82 -19.50 -6.43
N THR A 56 -19.10 -20.67 -7.01
CA THR A 56 -20.39 -21.37 -6.85
C THR A 56 -20.51 -21.98 -5.45
N ASP A 57 -19.40 -22.44 -4.89
CA ASP A 57 -19.30 -22.90 -3.50
C ASP A 57 -18.34 -21.99 -2.72
N LYS A 58 -18.94 -21.11 -1.90
CA LYS A 58 -18.21 -20.13 -1.08
C LYS A 58 -17.33 -20.81 -0.03
N THR A 59 -17.81 -21.89 0.58
CA THR A 59 -17.07 -22.59 1.62
C THR A 59 -15.84 -23.28 1.04
N SER A 60 -15.98 -23.94 -0.10
CA SER A 60 -14.84 -24.57 -0.79
C SER A 60 -13.83 -23.54 -1.27
N TYR A 61 -14.28 -22.37 -1.75
CA TYR A 61 -13.37 -21.26 -2.10
C TYR A 61 -12.53 -20.81 -0.90
N LEU A 62 -13.15 -20.57 0.26
CA LEU A 62 -12.44 -20.17 1.49
C LEU A 62 -11.41 -21.22 1.93
N LYS A 63 -11.76 -22.51 1.84
CA LYS A 63 -10.83 -23.62 2.14
C LYS A 63 -9.63 -23.63 1.20
N LEU A 64 -9.87 -23.49 -0.11
CA LEU A 64 -8.80 -23.45 -1.12
C LEU A 64 -7.89 -22.23 -0.92
N ALA A 65 -8.45 -21.10 -0.52
CA ALA A 65 -7.67 -19.90 -0.22
C ALA A 65 -6.90 -19.98 1.13
N GLY A 66 -7.07 -21.05 1.89
CA GLY A 66 -6.39 -21.25 3.18
C GLY A 66 -6.98 -20.44 4.33
N VAL A 67 -8.23 -19.98 4.22
CA VAL A 67 -8.90 -19.28 5.32
C VAL A 67 -9.15 -20.27 6.46
N PRO A 68 -8.64 -20.00 7.69
CA PRO A 68 -8.87 -20.89 8.82
C PRO A 68 -10.34 -20.80 9.27
N PHE A 69 -11.01 -21.94 9.42
CA PHE A 69 -12.39 -21.96 9.95
C PHE A 69 -12.43 -21.90 11.47
N GLU A 70 -11.29 -22.17 12.11
CA GLU A 70 -11.08 -22.04 13.54
C GLU A 70 -9.77 -21.28 13.79
N ARG A 71 -9.80 -20.32 14.72
CA ARG A 71 -8.62 -19.54 15.12
C ARG A 71 -8.56 -19.36 16.63
N PRO A 72 -7.38 -19.14 17.23
CA PRO A 72 -7.29 -18.88 18.67
C PRO A 72 -8.01 -17.58 19.05
N ALA A 73 -8.75 -17.63 20.16
CA ALA A 73 -9.28 -16.47 20.87
C ALA A 73 -8.15 -15.63 21.48
N LYS A 74 -8.47 -14.41 21.94
CA LYS A 74 -7.47 -13.53 22.61
C LYS A 74 -6.81 -14.19 23.82
N ASP A 75 -7.53 -15.08 24.52
CA ASP A 75 -7.01 -15.82 25.67
C ASP A 75 -6.24 -17.11 25.30
N GLY A 76 -6.19 -17.46 24.01
CA GLY A 76 -5.53 -18.65 23.47
C GLY A 76 -6.17 -19.99 23.87
N LYS A 77 -7.20 -20.00 24.72
CA LYS A 77 -7.77 -21.23 25.30
C LYS A 77 -8.94 -21.78 24.51
N LYS A 78 -9.63 -20.94 23.74
CA LYS A 78 -10.81 -21.32 22.97
C LYS A 78 -10.62 -21.03 21.49
N ALA A 79 -11.15 -21.90 20.65
CA ALA A 79 -11.26 -21.63 19.23
C ALA A 79 -12.46 -20.72 18.97
N LEU A 80 -12.22 -19.62 18.25
CA LEU A 80 -13.26 -18.87 17.57
C LEU A 80 -13.58 -19.56 16.25
N LYS A 81 -14.86 -19.66 15.90
CA LYS A 81 -15.33 -20.29 14.67
C LYS A 81 -15.75 -19.23 13.67
N LEU A 82 -15.32 -19.38 12.41
CA LEU A 82 -15.80 -18.55 11.32
C LEU A 82 -17.30 -18.79 11.13
N ILE A 83 -18.10 -17.72 11.19
CA ILE A 83 -19.55 -17.82 11.05
C ILE A 83 -20.08 -17.01 9.86
N ASP A 84 -19.51 -15.82 9.64
CA ASP A 84 -19.93 -14.93 8.55
C ASP A 84 -18.74 -14.39 7.76
N VAL A 85 -19.00 -14.06 6.49
CA VAL A 85 -18.14 -13.21 5.66
C VAL A 85 -18.94 -11.96 5.34
N GLU A 86 -18.40 -10.80 5.72
CA GLU A 86 -19.03 -9.50 5.51
C GLU A 86 -18.35 -8.79 4.34
N LEU A 87 -19.13 -8.23 3.41
CA LEU A 87 -18.65 -7.32 2.38
C LEU A 87 -19.26 -5.94 2.61
N LYS A 88 -18.44 -4.90 2.49
CA LYS A 88 -18.84 -3.50 2.58
C LYS A 88 -18.35 -2.75 1.36
N THR A 89 -19.22 -1.93 0.79
CA THR A 89 -18.87 -1.07 -0.33
C THR A 89 -18.83 0.36 0.16
N ASP A 90 -17.67 1.00 0.01
CA ASP A 90 -17.41 2.35 0.45
C ASP A 90 -17.05 3.24 -0.74
N TRP A 91 -17.52 4.49 -0.75
CA TRP A 91 -17.12 5.52 -1.72
C TRP A 91 -16.48 6.68 -0.97
N GLN A 92 -15.21 6.97 -1.28
CA GLN A 92 -14.57 8.16 -0.74
C GLN A 92 -14.91 9.37 -1.60
N VAL A 93 -15.63 10.32 -1.03
CA VAL A 93 -16.16 11.50 -1.75
C VAL A 93 -15.32 12.77 -1.57
N GLY A 94 -14.27 12.74 -0.73
CA GLY A 94 -13.39 13.87 -0.47
C GLY A 94 -12.37 13.60 0.63
N THR A 95 -11.59 14.63 0.96
CA THR A 95 -10.68 14.66 2.11
C THR A 95 -11.02 15.81 3.04
N ALA A 96 -10.65 15.65 4.31
CA ALA A 96 -10.72 16.71 5.30
C ALA A 96 -9.36 16.83 5.99
N SER A 97 -8.84 18.06 6.13
CA SER A 97 -7.62 18.33 6.88
C SER A 97 -7.89 19.34 8.02
N PRO A 98 -7.18 19.23 9.15
CA PRO A 98 -7.30 20.22 10.24
C PRO A 98 -6.90 21.61 9.75
N SER A 99 -7.73 22.62 10.02
CA SER A 99 -7.38 24.00 9.75
C SER A 99 -6.40 24.53 10.80
N PHE A 100 -5.34 25.21 10.37
CA PHE A 100 -4.33 25.75 11.29
C PHE A 100 -4.95 26.82 12.21
N GLY A 101 -4.89 26.60 13.52
CA GLY A 101 -5.33 27.58 14.53
C GLY A 101 -6.85 27.70 14.71
N SER A 102 -7.66 26.79 14.16
CA SER A 102 -9.12 26.77 14.38
C SER A 102 -9.63 25.35 14.65
N GLN A 103 -10.85 25.22 15.17
CA GLN A 103 -11.55 23.94 15.33
C GLN A 103 -12.30 23.50 14.06
N GLU A 104 -12.06 24.17 12.92
CA GLU A 104 -12.71 23.87 11.65
C GLU A 104 -11.89 22.87 10.82
N LEU A 105 -12.56 22.21 9.88
CA LEU A 105 -11.95 21.31 8.91
C LEU A 105 -11.94 21.97 7.53
N SER A 106 -10.81 21.89 6.82
CA SER A 106 -10.75 22.19 5.40
C SER A 106 -11.25 20.96 4.62
N TYR A 107 -12.38 21.09 3.93
CA TYR A 107 -12.98 20.02 3.15
C TYR A 107 -12.68 20.17 1.66
N LEU A 108 -12.15 19.12 1.04
CA LEU A 108 -11.81 19.06 -0.37
C LEU A 108 -12.59 17.90 -1.02
N PRO A 109 -13.73 18.18 -1.69
CA PRO A 109 -14.48 17.14 -2.40
C PRO A 109 -13.65 16.62 -3.57
N PHE A 110 -13.73 15.32 -3.82
CA PHE A 110 -13.13 14.73 -5.02
C PHE A 110 -13.97 15.06 -6.25
N PRO A 111 -13.33 15.30 -7.41
CA PRO A 111 -14.02 15.25 -8.70
C PRO A 111 -14.79 13.93 -8.84
N GLY A 112 -15.97 13.95 -9.47
CA GLY A 112 -16.81 12.75 -9.60
C GLY A 112 -16.09 11.54 -10.21
N GLU A 113 -15.19 11.79 -11.15
CA GLU A 113 -14.35 10.77 -11.80
C GLU A 113 -13.32 10.13 -10.85
N MET A 114 -12.99 10.80 -9.74
CA MET A 114 -12.06 10.31 -8.71
C MET A 114 -12.76 9.58 -7.56
N VAL A 115 -14.10 9.61 -7.49
CA VAL A 115 -14.86 8.85 -6.49
C VAL A 115 -14.91 7.39 -6.91
N GLN A 116 -14.01 6.60 -6.33
CA GLN A 116 -13.89 5.18 -6.63
C GLN A 116 -14.63 4.35 -5.58
N GLU A 117 -15.25 3.28 -6.06
CA GLU A 117 -15.79 2.22 -5.23
C GLU A 117 -14.64 1.44 -4.58
N ARG A 118 -14.72 1.25 -3.26
CA ARG A 118 -13.81 0.40 -2.49
C ARG A 118 -14.61 -0.69 -1.81
N THR A 119 -14.49 -1.91 -2.32
CA THR A 119 -15.08 -3.08 -1.68
C THR A 119 -14.10 -3.61 -0.63
N ASN A 120 -14.54 -3.62 0.62
CA ASN A 120 -13.85 -4.23 1.75
C ASN A 120 -14.52 -5.56 2.11
N MET A 121 -13.74 -6.50 2.63
CA MET A 121 -14.24 -7.78 3.11
C MET A 121 -13.67 -8.09 4.49
N SER A 122 -14.48 -8.74 5.33
CA SER A 122 -14.08 -9.17 6.67
C SER A 122 -14.62 -10.57 7.00
N LEU A 123 -13.81 -11.32 7.73
CA LEU A 123 -14.13 -12.65 8.23
C LEU A 123 -14.55 -12.54 9.70
N ILE A 124 -15.75 -13.01 10.03
CA ILE A 124 -16.34 -12.86 11.36
C ILE A 124 -16.23 -14.17 12.12
N TYR A 125 -15.47 -14.15 13.20
CA TYR A 125 -15.26 -15.28 14.08
C TYR A 125 -15.97 -15.08 15.41
N VAL A 126 -16.59 -16.15 15.91
CA VAL A 126 -17.34 -16.11 17.18
C VAL A 126 -17.02 -17.30 18.07
N SER A 127 -17.11 -17.05 19.38
CA SER A 127 -17.30 -18.07 20.41
C SER A 127 -18.44 -17.61 21.34
N LEU A 128 -18.73 -18.39 22.38
CA LEU A 128 -19.71 -18.01 23.40
C LEU A 128 -19.37 -16.69 24.14
N LYS A 129 -18.13 -16.20 24.09
CA LYS A 129 -17.68 -15.05 24.89
C LYS A 129 -17.02 -13.94 24.07
N GLU A 130 -16.74 -14.18 22.80
CA GLU A 130 -15.94 -13.28 21.98
C GLU A 130 -16.45 -13.27 20.54
N LYS A 131 -16.51 -12.07 19.96
CA LYS A 131 -16.61 -11.84 18.51
C LYS A 131 -15.32 -11.16 18.07
N SER A 132 -14.73 -11.65 17.00
CA SER A 132 -13.51 -11.11 16.39
C SER A 132 -13.72 -10.94 14.90
N THR A 133 -13.29 -9.80 14.37
CA THR A 133 -13.37 -9.47 12.96
C THR A 133 -11.95 -9.45 12.41
N LEU A 134 -11.72 -10.13 11.30
CA LEU A 134 -10.44 -10.12 10.57
C LEU A 134 -10.64 -9.45 9.22
N ASP A 135 -9.96 -8.34 8.96
CA ASP A 135 -9.95 -7.71 7.63
C ASP A 135 -9.26 -8.66 6.63
N ILE A 136 -9.77 -8.73 5.41
CA ILE A 136 -9.22 -9.61 4.39
C ILE A 136 -7.77 -9.25 4.05
N ARG A 137 -7.39 -7.97 4.12
CA ARG A 137 -6.02 -7.52 3.85
C ARG A 137 -5.05 -8.01 4.91
N ASP A 138 -5.46 -8.03 6.18
CA ASP A 138 -4.63 -8.58 7.27
C ASP A 138 -4.41 -10.09 7.08
N PHE A 139 -5.47 -10.82 6.67
CA PHE A 139 -5.36 -12.23 6.33
C PHE A 139 -4.41 -12.47 5.14
N LEU A 140 -4.58 -11.71 4.06
CA LEU A 140 -3.77 -11.86 2.85
C LEU A 140 -2.31 -11.48 3.09
N TYR A 141 -2.05 -10.47 3.93
CA TYR A 141 -0.71 -10.12 4.36
C TYR A 141 -0.04 -11.29 5.09
N GLN A 142 -0.72 -11.88 6.09
CA GLN A 142 -0.20 -13.06 6.79
C GLN A 142 0.05 -14.22 5.82
N ARG A 143 -0.90 -14.47 4.91
CA ARG A 143 -0.78 -15.55 3.93
C ARG A 143 0.35 -15.34 2.93
N LYS A 144 0.58 -14.10 2.47
CA LYS A 144 1.70 -13.72 1.60
C LYS A 144 3.03 -14.05 2.29
N GLN A 145 3.18 -13.63 3.55
CA GLN A 145 4.38 -13.91 4.35
C GLN A 145 4.62 -15.42 4.53
N GLU A 146 3.57 -16.22 4.73
CA GLU A 146 3.70 -17.69 4.84
C GLU A 146 4.08 -18.39 3.53
N ILE A 147 3.73 -17.83 2.37
CA ILE A 147 4.01 -18.42 1.05
C ILE A 147 5.41 -18.01 0.56
N GLU A 148 5.83 -16.78 0.88
CA GLU A 148 7.11 -16.21 0.46
C GLU A 148 8.27 -16.54 1.40
N ALA A 149 7.98 -17.04 2.61
CA ALA A 149 8.98 -17.53 3.58
C ALA A 149 9.57 -18.90 3.22
#